data_AF-A0AAD8I202-F1
#
_entry.id   AF-A0AAD8I202-F1
#
_cell.length_a   1.000
_cell.length_b   1.000
_cell.length_c   1.000
_cell.angle_alpha   90.00
_cell.angle_beta   90.00
_cell.angle_gamma   90.00
#
_symmetry.space_group_name_H-M   'P 1'
#
loop_
_entity.id
_entity.type
_entity.pdbx_description
1 polymer ?
#
loop_
_entity_poly.entity_id
_entity_poly.type
_entity_poly.pdbx_seq_one_letter_code
_entity_poly.pdbx_strand_id
1 'polypeptide(L)'
;MNTTNPSCATTSGSALGGGGGGSSSGSGGSSSGGGGACGACKFLRRKCVAGCIFAPYFDSEQGAAHFAAVHKVFGASNVSKLLLYIPVQKRLDAVVSICY
;
A
#
# COMPACT_ATOMS: atom_id res chain seq x y z
N MET A 1 13.58 39.74 34.66
CA MET A 1 12.56 39.84 33.59
C MET A 1 12.94 38.89 32.46
N ASN A 2 12.69 37.60 32.66
CA ASN A 2 13.06 36.53 31.75
C ASN A 2 11.75 35.89 31.26
N THR A 3 11.32 36.21 30.04
CA THR A 3 10.06 35.72 29.49
C THR A 3 10.32 34.52 28.57
N THR A 4 10.08 33.34 29.15
CA THR A 4 9.46 32.12 28.60
C THR A 4 9.97 31.49 27.29
N ASN A 5 10.41 30.24 27.48
CA ASN A 5 10.79 29.17 26.55
C ASN A 5 9.74 28.78 25.47
N PRO A 6 10.17 28.02 24.43
CA PRO A 6 9.32 27.42 23.40
C PRO A 6 8.73 26.07 23.86
N SER A 7 7.45 25.81 23.56
CA SER A 7 6.87 24.47 23.71
C SER A 7 5.73 24.27 22.69
N CYS A 8 6.04 23.62 21.57
CA CYS A 8 5.02 22.91 20.81
C CYS A 8 4.72 21.61 21.57
N ALA A 9 3.49 21.53 22.06
CA ALA A 9 3.02 20.52 22.98
C ALA A 9 3.13 19.09 22.41
N THR A 10 3.87 18.26 23.13
CA THR A 10 3.75 16.80 23.11
C THR A 10 2.74 16.40 24.19
N THR A 11 1.67 15.74 23.79
CA THR A 11 0.73 15.01 24.65
C THR A 11 -0.16 14.16 23.73
N SER A 12 -0.60 12.93 23.99
CA SER A 12 -0.29 11.84 24.91
C SER A 12 -1.15 10.66 24.41
N GLY A 13 -0.71 9.40 24.55
CA GLY A 13 -1.65 8.25 24.50
C GLY A 13 -1.20 6.99 23.74
N SER A 14 -0.33 6.21 24.38
CA SER A 14 -0.32 4.73 24.48
C SER A 14 -0.69 3.84 23.28
N ALA A 15 0.30 3.12 22.74
CA ALA A 15 0.27 1.64 22.63
C ALA A 15 1.57 1.07 22.00
N LEU A 16 2.30 0.28 22.80
CA LEU A 16 2.93 -1.00 22.45
C LEU A 16 4.04 -0.99 21.37
N GLY A 17 5.29 -1.22 21.77
CA GLY A 17 6.04 -2.47 21.46
C GLY A 17 6.74 -2.39 20.08
N GLY A 18 8.06 -2.42 19.95
CA GLY A 18 8.96 -3.48 20.39
C GLY A 18 9.51 -4.19 19.14
N GLY A 19 10.84 -4.16 18.94
CA GLY A 19 11.58 -5.00 17.99
C GLY A 19 11.41 -4.62 16.51
N GLY A 20 12.39 -4.76 15.64
CA GLY A 20 13.73 -5.32 15.72
C GLY A 20 14.34 -5.16 14.33
N GLY A 21 15.68 -5.10 14.27
CA GLY A 21 16.40 -5.22 13.01
C GLY A 21 16.03 -6.52 12.30
N GLY A 22 16.04 -6.49 10.98
CA GLY A 22 15.69 -7.64 10.16
C GLY A 22 16.03 -7.39 8.71
N SER A 23 17.32 -7.54 8.40
CA SER A 23 17.77 -7.86 7.05
C SER A 23 17.12 -9.18 6.57
N SER A 24 17.25 -9.45 5.28
CA SER A 24 17.14 -10.75 4.59
C SER A 24 15.80 -11.08 3.92
N SER A 25 15.85 -11.04 2.58
CA SER A 25 15.74 -12.19 1.67
C SER A 25 14.67 -13.25 1.92
N GLY A 26 13.86 -13.54 0.88
CA GLY A 26 13.34 -14.89 0.66
C GLY A 26 11.85 -15.00 0.35
N SER A 27 11.56 -15.10 -0.95
CA SER A 27 10.62 -16.00 -1.63
C SER A 27 9.38 -16.56 -0.89
N GLY A 28 8.20 -16.19 -1.42
CA GLY A 28 7.14 -17.15 -1.75
C GLY A 28 6.11 -17.50 -0.67
N GLY A 29 4.84 -17.15 -0.96
CA GLY A 29 3.69 -17.97 -0.53
C GLY A 29 2.83 -17.41 0.61
N SER A 30 1.77 -16.70 0.23
CA SER A 30 0.41 -16.74 0.81
C SER A 30 0.21 -16.77 2.34
N SER A 31 -0.46 -15.70 2.79
CA SER A 31 -1.34 -15.61 3.97
C SER A 31 -0.77 -15.00 5.26
N SER A 32 -1.34 -13.83 5.59
CA SER A 32 -1.61 -13.33 6.94
C SER A 32 -0.44 -13.02 7.87
N GLY A 33 -0.11 -11.72 7.96
CA GLY A 33 0.45 -11.13 9.19
C GLY A 33 1.95 -10.81 9.14
N GLY A 34 2.27 -9.63 8.60
CA GLY A 34 3.57 -8.97 8.82
C GLY A 34 4.43 -8.81 7.56
N GLY A 35 4.54 -7.58 7.05
CA GLY A 35 5.79 -7.12 6.46
C GLY A 35 5.81 -6.53 5.03
N GLY A 36 4.76 -6.66 4.21
CA GLY A 36 4.80 -6.14 2.83
C GLY A 36 3.51 -5.46 2.40
N ALA A 37 3.55 -4.14 2.16
CA ALA A 37 2.44 -3.44 1.51
C ALA A 37 2.48 -3.72 0.00
N CYS A 38 1.34 -4.09 -0.60
CA CYS A 38 1.26 -4.25 -2.07
C CYS A 38 1.65 -2.95 -2.79
N GLY A 39 2.02 -3.03 -4.08
CA GLY A 39 2.48 -1.88 -4.85
C GLY A 39 1.52 -0.68 -4.79
N ALA A 40 0.22 -0.94 -4.82
CA ALA A 40 -0.83 0.07 -4.65
C ALA A 40 -0.81 0.74 -3.26
N CYS A 41 -0.80 -0.06 -2.18
CA CYS A 41 -0.79 0.50 -0.82
C CYS A 41 0.51 1.20 -0.49
N LYS A 42 1.63 0.75 -1.09
CA LYS A 42 2.93 1.40 -1.01
C LYS A 42 2.92 2.77 -1.69
N PHE A 43 2.31 2.89 -2.87
CA PHE A 43 2.08 4.18 -3.55
C PHE A 43 1.16 5.10 -2.72
N LEU A 44 0.06 4.56 -2.18
CA LEU A 44 -0.87 5.30 -1.31
C LEU A 44 -0.31 5.63 0.08
N ARG A 45 0.88 5.12 0.43
CA ARG A 45 1.49 5.22 1.77
C ARG A 45 0.53 4.81 2.91
N ARG A 46 -0.28 3.77 2.69
CA ARG A 46 -1.28 3.28 3.65
C ARG A 46 -1.02 1.85 4.10
N LYS A 47 -1.62 1.45 5.22
CA LYS A 47 -1.57 0.06 5.70
C LYS A 47 -2.30 -0.85 4.70
N CYS A 48 -1.59 -1.85 4.18
CA CYS A 48 -2.20 -2.90 3.37
C CYS A 48 -2.92 -3.89 4.30
N VAL A 49 -4.18 -4.20 3.99
CA VAL A 49 -5.01 -5.15 4.75
C VAL A 49 -5.04 -6.52 4.07
N ALA A 50 -5.33 -7.59 4.82
CA ALA A 50 -5.42 -8.98 4.34
C ALA A 50 -6.66 -9.27 3.45
N GLY A 51 -7.12 -8.28 2.71
CA GLY A 51 -8.21 -8.35 1.73
C GLY A 51 -8.07 -7.26 0.66
N CYS A 52 -6.85 -6.75 0.45
CA CYS A 52 -6.63 -5.71 -0.54
C CYS A 52 -6.87 -6.25 -1.95
N ILE A 53 -7.89 -5.72 -2.62
CA ILE A 53 -8.23 -6.07 -4.02
C ILE A 53 -7.06 -5.81 -4.98
N PHE A 54 -6.11 -4.95 -4.60
CA PHE A 54 -4.94 -4.62 -5.40
C PHE A 54 -3.75 -5.57 -5.18
N ALA A 55 -3.74 -6.32 -4.08
CA ALA A 55 -2.63 -7.21 -3.74
C ALA A 55 -2.33 -8.28 -4.80
N PRO A 56 -3.33 -8.95 -5.42
CA PRO A 56 -3.04 -9.97 -6.44
C PRO A 56 -2.65 -9.38 -7.82
N TYR A 57 -2.71 -8.05 -7.99
CA TYR A 57 -2.43 -7.38 -9.28
C TYR A 57 -1.19 -6.50 -9.25
N PHE A 58 -0.82 -5.98 -8.07
CA PHE A 58 0.27 -5.02 -7.91
C PHE A 58 1.30 -5.53 -6.90
N ASP A 59 2.38 -6.12 -7.42
CA ASP A 59 3.53 -6.54 -6.62
C ASP A 59 4.28 -5.37 -5.98
N SER A 60 5.11 -5.65 -4.97
CA SER A 60 5.80 -4.61 -4.19
C SER A 60 6.93 -3.89 -4.94
N GLU A 61 7.45 -4.48 -6.01
CA GLU A 61 8.57 -3.96 -6.82
C GLU A 61 8.05 -3.09 -7.98
N GLN A 62 7.38 -3.69 -8.96
CA GLN A 62 6.85 -2.98 -10.14
C GLN A 62 5.47 -2.39 -9.91
N GLY A 63 4.71 -2.90 -8.94
CA GLY A 63 3.33 -2.49 -8.72
C GLY A 63 3.17 -1.04 -8.25
N ALA A 64 4.18 -0.41 -7.64
CA ALA A 64 4.08 1.01 -7.28
C ALA A 64 4.13 1.93 -8.52
N ALA A 65 4.98 1.60 -9.50
CA ALA A 65 5.09 2.34 -10.76
C ALA A 65 3.86 2.10 -11.66
N HIS A 66 3.46 0.83 -11.79
CA HIS A 66 2.22 0.46 -12.47
C HIS A 66 1.00 1.15 -11.85
N PHE A 67 0.89 1.15 -10.52
CA PHE A 67 -0.22 1.80 -9.85
C PHE A 67 -0.21 3.32 -10.05
N ALA A 68 0.96 3.96 -10.12
CA ALA A 68 1.06 5.39 -10.42
C ALA A 68 0.49 5.74 -11.80
N ALA A 69 0.76 4.92 -12.82
CA ALA A 69 0.24 5.11 -14.18
C ALA A 69 -1.30 5.03 -14.21
N VAL A 70 -1.88 3.93 -13.69
CA VAL A 70 -3.34 3.77 -13.67
C VAL A 70 -4.02 4.82 -12.80
N HIS A 71 -3.39 5.19 -11.69
CA HIS A 71 -3.93 6.16 -10.75
C HIS A 71 -3.98 7.56 -11.36
N LYS A 72 -3.04 7.88 -12.25
CA LYS A 72 -3.01 9.17 -12.94
C LYS A 72 -4.17 9.31 -13.94
N VAL A 73 -4.58 8.22 -14.58
CA VAL A 73 -5.64 8.22 -15.61
C VAL A 73 -7.02 7.98 -15.01
N PHE A 74 -7.17 6.93 -14.19
CA PHE A 74 -8.45 6.49 -13.65
C PHE A 74 -8.65 6.92 -12.19
N GLY A 75 -7.57 6.94 -11.39
CA GLY A 75 -7.64 7.18 -9.94
C GLY A 75 -8.02 5.94 -9.14
N ALA A 76 -7.65 5.91 -7.85
CA ALA A 76 -7.79 4.73 -7.00
C ALA A 76 -9.25 4.19 -6.91
N SER A 77 -10.23 5.09 -6.88
CA SER A 77 -11.65 4.75 -6.79
C SER A 77 -12.17 4.10 -8.07
N ASN A 78 -11.80 4.61 -9.25
CA ASN A 78 -12.21 3.97 -10.50
C ASN A 78 -11.50 2.66 -10.70
N VAL A 79 -10.21 2.53 -10.37
CA VAL A 79 -9.50 1.24 -10.49
C VAL A 79 -10.15 0.19 -9.59
N SER A 80 -10.57 0.58 -8.38
CA SER A 80 -11.33 -0.33 -7.49
C SER A 80 -12.63 -0.80 -8.15
N LYS A 81 -13.41 0.13 -8.72
CA LYS A 81 -14.65 -0.20 -9.43
C LYS A 81 -14.39 -1.05 -10.67
N LEU A 82 -13.36 -0.72 -11.45
CA LEU A 82 -12.96 -1.44 -12.66
C LEU A 82 -12.61 -2.89 -12.32
N LEU A 83 -11.80 -3.10 -11.28
CA LEU A 83 -11.48 -4.43 -10.78
C LEU A 83 -12.75 -5.19 -10.34
N LEU A 84 -13.72 -4.54 -9.69
CA LEU A 84 -14.98 -5.20 -9.35
C LEU A 84 -15.84 -5.52 -10.59
N TYR A 85 -15.85 -4.64 -11.59
CA TYR A 85 -16.67 -4.78 -12.81
C TYR A 85 -16.11 -5.78 -13.82
N ILE A 86 -14.79 -5.97 -13.84
CA ILE A 86 -14.12 -6.87 -14.77
C ILE A 86 -14.15 -8.30 -14.20
N PRO A 87 -14.56 -9.30 -15.01
CA PRO A 87 -14.52 -10.70 -14.60
C PRO A 87 -13.08 -11.14 -14.29
N VAL A 88 -12.92 -11.99 -13.27
CA VAL A 88 -11.60 -12.40 -12.73
C VAL A 88 -10.63 -12.88 -13.81
N GLN A 89 -11.15 -13.55 -14.85
CA GLN A 89 -10.40 -14.07 -15.99
C GLN A 89 -9.68 -12.99 -16.82
N LYS A 90 -10.20 -11.75 -16.83
CA LYS A 90 -9.68 -10.64 -17.64
C LYS A 90 -9.04 -9.51 -16.83
N ARG A 91 -9.06 -9.58 -15.49
CA ARG A 91 -8.54 -8.50 -14.65
C ARG A 91 -7.05 -8.26 -14.85
N LEU A 92 -6.26 -9.32 -15.00
CA LEU A 92 -4.81 -9.19 -15.22
C LEU A 92 -4.53 -8.45 -16.52
N ASP A 93 -5.16 -8.88 -17.60
CA ASP A 93 -5.01 -8.28 -18.93
C ASP A 93 -5.45 -6.81 -18.95
N ALA A 94 -6.59 -6.52 -18.31
CA ALA A 94 -7.08 -5.15 -18.17
C ALA A 94 -6.13 -4.28 -17.34
N VAL A 95 -5.58 -4.77 -16.23
CA VAL A 95 -4.62 -4.03 -15.39
C VAL A 95 -3.36 -3.73 -16.17
N VAL A 96 -2.82 -4.69 -16.93
CA VAL A 96 -1.66 -4.46 -17.80
C VAL A 96 -1.97 -3.38 -18.84
N SER A 97 -3.14 -3.44 -19.49
CA SER A 97 -3.55 -2.48 -20.52
C SER A 97 -3.83 -1.06 -20.01
N ILE A 98 -4.10 -0.86 -18.72
CA ILE A 98 -4.28 0.48 -18.12
C ILE A 98 -2.99 1.00 -17.46
N CYS A 99 -2.00 0.14 -17.21
CA CYS A 99 -0.69 0.51 -16.66
C CYS A 99 0.29 0.99 -17.75
N TYR A 100 0.11 0.51 -18.99
CA TYR A 100 0.88 0.84 -20.18
C TYR A 100 0.18 1.91 -21.02
#